data_AF-A0A2D6XGF2-F1
#
_entry.id   AF-A0A2D6XGF2-F1
#
_cell.length_a   1.000
_cell.length_b   1.000
_cell.length_c   1.000
_cell.angle_alpha   90.00
_cell.angle_beta   90.00
_cell.angle_gamma   90.00
#
_symmetry.space_group_name_H-M   'P 1'
#
loop_
_entity.id
_entity.type
_entity.pdbx_description
1 polymer ?
#
loop_
_entity_poly.entity_id
_entity_poly.type
_entity_poly.pdbx_seq_one_letter_code
_entity_poly.pdbx_strand_id
1 'polypeptide(L)'
;MVLGIDISTSLTGFAIMGDGQLLHHSAVDLRKQKGPFKKAIALREHLEDFFEAYQCNNDGGWGASKYPIEHIYIEQPLHMFMRGKSSAKTLSTLMTFNGIVSWIIYELFEIEPQYIAATSARKQCGIKVKRGEKAKEIVLKHLLDNEPAFHIDYTKYGNPVAGSYDKADAIVVAKAGFLIEQEEEDE
;
A
#
# COMPACT_ATOMS: atom_id res chain seq x y z
N MET A 1 3.40 -14.84 -0.22
CA MET A 1 3.10 -13.63 0.61
C MET A 1 2.45 -12.52 -0.23
N VAL A 2 1.82 -11.52 0.41
CA VAL A 2 1.12 -10.41 -0.27
C VAL A 2 1.75 -9.05 0.03
N LEU A 3 2.09 -8.29 -1.02
CA LEU A 3 2.49 -6.88 -0.92
C LEU A 3 1.30 -5.96 -1.23
N GLY A 4 0.89 -5.12 -0.28
CA GLY A 4 -0.14 -4.10 -0.45
C GLY A 4 0.45 -2.70 -0.53
N ILE A 5 -0.09 -1.86 -1.43
CA ILE A 5 0.45 -0.53 -1.73
C ILE A 5 -0.66 0.51 -1.84
N ASP A 6 -0.53 1.62 -1.11
CA ASP A 6 -1.33 2.84 -1.28
C ASP A 6 -0.49 3.90 -2.00
N ILE A 7 -0.69 4.03 -3.32
CA ILE A 7 0.11 4.93 -4.16
C ILE A 7 -0.45 6.34 -4.12
N SER A 8 0.36 7.26 -3.62
CA SER A 8 0.07 8.69 -3.67
C SER A 8 1.29 9.49 -4.09
N THR A 9 1.06 10.65 -4.69
CA THR A 9 2.15 11.51 -5.15
C THR A 9 2.88 12.21 -3.99
N SER A 10 2.37 12.14 -2.76
CA SER A 10 3.00 12.81 -1.60
C SER A 10 3.64 11.82 -0.65
N LEU A 11 2.91 10.79 -0.27
CA LEU A 11 3.33 9.71 0.61
C LEU A 11 2.77 8.43 0.00
N THR A 12 3.61 7.43 -0.21
CA THR A 12 3.17 6.11 -0.67
C THR A 12 3.37 5.13 0.46
N GLY A 13 2.31 4.42 0.84
CA GLY A 13 2.35 3.38 1.87
C GLY A 13 2.62 2.00 1.27
N PHE A 14 3.30 1.16 2.05
CA PHE A 14 3.59 -0.23 1.72
C PHE A 14 3.33 -1.11 2.95
N ALA A 15 2.83 -2.31 2.73
CA ALA A 15 2.69 -3.33 3.77
C ALA A 15 2.86 -4.73 3.19
N ILE A 16 3.42 -5.65 3.98
CA ILE A 16 3.60 -7.05 3.61
C ILE A 16 2.87 -7.93 4.60
N MET A 17 2.01 -8.80 4.08
CA MET A 17 1.28 -9.82 4.82
C MET A 17 1.80 -11.21 4.46
N GLY A 18 1.94 -12.07 5.47
CA GLY A 18 2.26 -13.49 5.28
C GLY A 18 1.82 -14.29 6.48
N ASP A 19 1.30 -15.49 6.24
CA ASP A 19 0.79 -16.39 7.29
C ASP A 19 -0.21 -15.70 8.25
N GLY A 20 -1.09 -14.87 7.70
CA GLY A 20 -2.07 -14.10 8.46
C GLY A 20 -1.50 -12.95 9.31
N GLN A 21 -0.20 -12.68 9.24
CA GLN A 21 0.49 -11.68 10.07
C GLN A 21 1.01 -10.51 9.23
N LEU A 22 1.02 -9.32 9.84
CA LEU A 22 1.69 -8.14 9.29
C LEU A 22 3.20 -8.25 9.53
N LEU A 23 3.96 -8.49 8.47
CA LEU A 23 5.40 -8.70 8.53
C LEU A 23 6.19 -7.39 8.42
N HIS A 24 5.70 -6.44 7.61
CA HIS A 24 6.36 -5.17 7.39
C HIS A 24 5.36 -4.07 7.03
N HIS A 25 5.64 -2.83 7.43
CA HIS A 25 4.96 -1.63 6.93
C HIS A 25 5.92 -0.44 6.85
N SER A 26 5.78 0.36 5.81
CA SER A 26 6.59 1.57 5.61
C SER A 26 5.86 2.61 4.77
N ALA A 27 6.34 3.85 4.77
CA ALA A 27 5.89 4.87 3.84
C ALA A 27 7.07 5.68 3.31
N VAL A 28 7.00 6.03 2.02
CA VAL A 28 8.01 6.87 1.35
C VAL A 28 7.48 8.29 1.19
N ASP A 29 8.20 9.27 1.71
CA ASP A 29 7.87 10.69 1.57
C ASP A 29 8.43 11.27 0.26
N LEU A 30 7.52 11.51 -0.68
CA LEU A 30 7.80 11.98 -2.03
C LEU A 30 7.67 13.50 -2.16
N ARG A 31 7.31 14.23 -1.10
CA ARG A 31 7.03 15.68 -1.16
C ARG A 31 8.26 16.50 -1.58
N LYS A 32 9.47 16.00 -1.32
CA LYS A 32 10.73 16.64 -1.74
C LYS A 32 11.05 16.42 -3.23
N GLN A 33 10.44 15.42 -3.86
CA GLN A 33 10.69 15.07 -5.26
C GLN A 33 9.78 15.86 -6.20
N LYS A 34 10.35 16.42 -7.27
CA LYS A 34 9.63 17.25 -8.25
C LYS A 34 9.25 16.46 -9.49
N GLY A 35 7.95 16.40 -9.78
CA GLY A 35 7.40 15.71 -10.96
C GLY A 35 7.27 14.19 -10.78
N PRO A 36 6.49 13.53 -11.66
CA PRO A 36 6.16 12.11 -11.51
C PRO A 36 7.39 11.19 -11.66
N PHE A 37 8.31 11.49 -12.58
CA PHE A 37 9.47 10.62 -12.82
C PHE A 37 10.48 10.59 -11.66
N LYS A 38 10.79 11.73 -11.03
CA LYS A 38 11.67 11.74 -9.84
C LYS A 38 11.04 11.02 -8.66
N LYS A 39 9.71 11.11 -8.52
CA LYS A 39 8.95 10.37 -7.52
C LYS A 39 8.99 8.86 -7.81
N ALA A 40 8.85 8.48 -9.08
CA ALA A 40 8.91 7.09 -9.51
C ALA A 40 10.31 6.48 -9.27
N ILE A 41 11.39 7.22 -9.55
CA ILE A 41 12.76 6.79 -9.23
C ILE A 41 12.92 6.55 -7.72
N ALA A 42 12.48 7.48 -6.88
CA ALA A 42 12.55 7.32 -5.44
C ALA A 42 11.72 6.12 -4.91
N LEU A 43 10.60 5.80 -5.56
CA LEU A 43 9.84 4.59 -5.23
C LEU A 43 10.51 3.32 -5.78
N ARG A 44 11.19 3.39 -6.93
CA ARG A 44 11.92 2.26 -7.50
C ARG A 44 13.02 1.80 -6.55
N GLU A 45 13.82 2.73 -6.01
CA GLU A 45 14.85 2.42 -5.02
C GLU A 45 14.26 1.66 -3.82
N HIS A 46 13.13 2.13 -3.29
CA HIS A 46 12.43 1.44 -2.18
C HIS A 46 11.84 0.08 -2.58
N LEU A 47 11.38 -0.08 -3.83
CA LEU A 47 10.86 -1.35 -4.34
C LEU A 47 11.98 -2.36 -4.61
N GLU A 48 13.17 -1.90 -5.01
CA GLU A 48 14.36 -2.73 -5.15
C GLU A 48 14.79 -3.30 -3.79
N ASP A 49 14.71 -2.50 -2.70
CA ASP A 49 14.95 -3.01 -1.35
C ASP A 49 13.98 -4.15 -0.97
N PHE A 50 12.70 -4.03 -1.35
CA PHE A 50 11.73 -5.12 -1.15
C PHE A 50 11.99 -6.32 -2.05
N PHE A 51 12.39 -6.09 -3.29
CA PHE A 51 12.76 -7.18 -4.19
C PHE A 51 13.94 -7.96 -3.61
N GLU A 52 14.99 -7.28 -3.16
CA GLU A 52 16.14 -7.92 -2.50
C GLU A 52 15.70 -8.65 -1.21
N ALA A 53 14.91 -8.00 -0.35
CA ALA A 53 14.50 -8.58 0.92
C ALA A 53 13.60 -9.83 0.78
N TYR A 54 12.76 -9.89 -0.26
CA TYR A 54 11.70 -10.89 -0.35
C TYR A 54 11.76 -11.79 -1.59
N GLN A 55 12.51 -11.45 -2.64
CA GLN A 55 12.66 -12.31 -3.82
C GLN A 55 14.03 -12.98 -3.87
N CYS A 56 15.08 -12.32 -3.39
CA CYS A 56 16.43 -12.86 -3.35
C CYS A 56 16.67 -13.75 -2.11
N ASN A 57 17.54 -14.75 -2.23
CA ASN A 57 18.01 -15.52 -1.10
C ASN A 57 19.06 -14.73 -0.30
N ASN A 58 18.68 -14.27 0.89
CA ASN A 58 19.54 -13.45 1.76
C ASN A 58 20.59 -14.26 2.55
N ASP A 59 20.64 -15.58 2.42
CA ASP A 59 21.62 -16.46 3.11
C ASP A 59 22.93 -16.68 2.32
N GLY A 60 23.22 -15.84 1.32
CA GLY A 60 24.48 -15.87 0.55
C GLY A 60 24.62 -17.04 -0.44
N GLY A 61 23.53 -17.78 -0.68
CA GLY A 61 23.42 -18.80 -1.72
C GLY A 61 22.77 -18.26 -3.01
N TRP A 62 22.99 -18.95 -4.13
CA TRP A 62 22.23 -18.71 -5.35
C TRP A 62 20.83 -19.34 -5.20
N GLY A 63 19.76 -18.56 -5.37
CA GLY A 63 18.38 -19.07 -5.33
C GLY A 63 17.33 -18.00 -5.02
N ALA A 64 16.06 -18.41 -5.09
CA ALA A 64 14.91 -17.59 -4.68
C ALA A 64 14.73 -17.58 -3.15
N SER A 65 14.07 -16.54 -2.65
CA SER A 65 13.63 -16.46 -1.25
C SER A 65 12.79 -17.68 -0.86
N LYS A 66 12.96 -18.18 0.37
CA LYS A 66 12.13 -19.25 0.94
C LYS A 66 10.67 -18.82 1.08
N TYR A 67 10.44 -17.54 1.29
CA TYR A 67 9.11 -16.95 1.43
C TYR A 67 9.05 -15.77 0.46
N PRO A 68 8.66 -15.99 -0.81
CA PRO A 68 8.55 -14.92 -1.79
C PRO A 68 7.24 -14.12 -1.63
N ILE A 69 7.26 -12.87 -2.09
CA ILE A 69 6.01 -12.18 -2.45
C ILE A 69 5.49 -12.88 -3.71
N GLU A 70 4.24 -13.29 -3.67
CA GLU A 70 3.56 -14.03 -4.75
C GLU A 70 2.42 -13.20 -5.35
N HIS A 71 1.81 -12.33 -4.54
CA HIS A 71 0.69 -11.48 -4.97
C HIS A 71 0.94 -10.03 -4.58
N ILE A 72 0.50 -9.11 -5.45
CA ILE A 72 0.64 -7.67 -5.24
C ILE A 72 -0.71 -6.99 -5.43
N TYR A 73 -1.13 -6.20 -4.45
CA TYR A 73 -2.37 -5.45 -4.47
C TYR A 73 -2.10 -3.95 -4.34
N ILE A 74 -2.78 -3.15 -5.15
CA ILE A 74 -2.66 -1.70 -5.20
C ILE A 74 -4.04 -1.07 -4.95
N GLU A 75 -4.09 -0.02 -4.11
CA GLU A 75 -5.31 0.79 -4.00
C GLU A 75 -5.66 1.42 -5.36
N GLN A 76 -6.89 1.16 -5.82
CA GLN A 76 -7.39 1.72 -7.07
C GLN A 76 -7.48 3.25 -7.00
N PRO A 77 -6.92 3.99 -7.97
CA PRO A 77 -7.03 5.45 -7.99
C PRO A 77 -8.50 5.87 -8.22
N LEU A 78 -8.91 6.97 -7.59
CA LEU A 78 -10.27 7.52 -7.76
C LEU A 78 -10.55 7.89 -9.23
N HIS A 79 -11.51 7.22 -9.86
CA HIS A 79 -11.92 7.47 -11.26
C HIS A 79 -12.98 8.57 -11.45
N MET A 80 -13.60 9.06 -10.39
CA MET A 80 -14.76 9.97 -10.49
C MET A 80 -14.37 11.45 -10.46
N PHE A 81 -14.55 12.13 -11.60
CA PHE A 81 -14.56 13.59 -11.66
C PHE A 81 -15.84 14.12 -11.01
N MET A 82 -15.78 14.53 -9.75
CA MET A 82 -16.93 15.10 -9.04
C MET A 82 -16.78 16.63 -8.91
N ARG A 83 -17.85 17.35 -9.23
CA ARG A 83 -17.93 18.82 -9.06
C ARG A 83 -17.71 19.17 -7.59
N GLY A 84 -16.66 19.95 -7.28
CA GLY A 84 -16.29 20.35 -5.92
C GLY A 84 -15.32 19.41 -5.18
N LYS A 85 -14.81 18.35 -5.80
CA LYS A 85 -13.70 17.51 -5.28
C LYS A 85 -12.37 17.84 -5.98
N SER A 86 -11.38 16.95 -5.86
CA SER A 86 -10.05 17.07 -6.47
C SER A 86 -10.10 17.55 -7.92
N SER A 87 -9.22 18.49 -8.28
CA SER A 87 -9.19 19.06 -9.62
C SER A 87 -8.90 17.97 -10.67
N ALA A 88 -9.36 18.17 -11.92
CA ALA A 88 -9.05 17.25 -13.02
C ALA A 88 -7.52 17.03 -13.15
N LYS A 89 -6.73 18.09 -12.97
CA LYS A 89 -5.27 18.03 -12.95
C LYS A 89 -4.74 17.10 -11.87
N THR A 90 -5.28 17.17 -10.65
CA THR A 90 -4.88 16.29 -9.53
C THR A 90 -5.22 14.84 -9.81
N LEU A 91 -6.42 14.56 -10.32
CA LEU A 91 -6.87 13.21 -10.65
C LEU A 91 -6.03 12.61 -11.78
N SER A 92 -5.80 13.34 -12.88
CA SER A 92 -4.93 12.89 -13.96
C SER A 92 -3.50 12.64 -13.46
N THR A 93 -2.95 13.51 -12.63
CA THR A 93 -1.61 13.31 -12.05
C THR A 93 -1.54 12.03 -11.22
N LEU A 94 -2.55 11.78 -10.38
CA LEU A 94 -2.60 10.58 -9.55
C LEU A 94 -2.73 9.31 -10.39
N MET A 95 -3.63 9.29 -11.38
CA MET A 95 -3.80 8.15 -12.28
C MET A 95 -2.54 7.85 -13.08
N THR A 96 -1.91 8.89 -13.67
CA THR A 96 -0.65 8.73 -14.40
C THR A 96 0.45 8.21 -13.48
N PHE A 97 0.57 8.74 -12.27
CA PHE A 97 1.58 8.30 -11.33
C PHE A 97 1.35 6.86 -10.86
N ASN A 98 0.10 6.50 -10.56
CA ASN A 98 -0.29 5.14 -10.21
C ASN A 98 0.10 4.16 -11.34
N GLY A 99 -0.24 4.46 -12.59
CA GLY A 99 0.15 3.63 -13.74
C GLY A 99 1.67 3.49 -13.92
N ILE A 100 2.45 4.56 -13.72
CA ILE A 100 3.93 4.51 -13.78
C ILE A 100 4.48 3.55 -12.70
N VAL A 101 3.97 3.66 -11.47
CA VAL A 101 4.45 2.84 -10.36
C VAL A 101 4.02 1.38 -10.52
N SER A 102 2.80 1.12 -10.97
CA SER A 102 2.33 -0.24 -11.28
C SER A 102 3.17 -0.91 -12.36
N TRP A 103 3.62 -0.15 -13.38
CA TRP A 103 4.55 -0.68 -14.38
C TRP A 103 5.91 -1.03 -13.78
N ILE A 104 6.47 -0.17 -12.91
CA ILE A 104 7.75 -0.46 -12.22
C ILE A 104 7.63 -1.71 -11.36
N ILE A 105 6.50 -1.89 -10.67
CA ILE A 105 6.24 -3.09 -9.86
C ILE A 105 6.21 -4.33 -10.75
N TYR A 106 5.46 -4.31 -11.85
CA TYR A 106 5.41 -5.43 -12.78
C TYR A 106 6.79 -5.74 -13.38
N GLU A 107 7.55 -4.71 -13.78
CA GLU A 107 8.91 -4.86 -14.30
C GLU A 107 9.87 -5.49 -13.29
N LEU A 108 9.78 -5.10 -12.01
CA LEU A 108 10.68 -5.60 -10.97
C LEU A 108 10.31 -6.99 -10.49
N PHE A 109 9.02 -7.24 -10.22
CA PHE A 109 8.57 -8.46 -9.56
C PHE A 109 8.09 -9.54 -10.54
N GLU A 110 7.86 -9.20 -11.81
CA GLU A 110 7.21 -10.07 -12.81
C GLU A 110 5.84 -10.61 -12.35
N ILE A 111 5.21 -9.91 -11.41
CA ILE A 111 3.87 -10.19 -10.87
C ILE A 111 2.93 -9.07 -11.32
N GLU A 112 1.81 -9.43 -11.96
CA GLU A 112 0.79 -8.46 -12.34
C GLU A 112 0.06 -7.94 -11.09
N PRO A 113 0.13 -6.63 -10.79
CA PRO A 113 -0.54 -6.10 -9.61
C PRO A 113 -2.05 -6.03 -9.81
N GLN A 114 -2.80 -6.50 -8.82
CA GLN A 114 -4.25 -6.40 -8.78
C GLN A 114 -4.70 -5.08 -8.14
N TYR A 115 -5.75 -4.47 -8.69
CA TYR A 115 -6.32 -3.26 -8.12
C TYR A 115 -7.52 -3.57 -7.23
N ILE A 116 -7.55 -2.98 -6.04
CA ILE A 116 -8.67 -3.07 -5.13
C ILE A 116 -9.19 -1.68 -4.75
N ALA A 117 -10.50 -1.48 -4.85
CA ALA A 117 -11.12 -0.25 -4.39
C ALA A 117 -10.99 -0.12 -2.87
N ALA A 118 -10.64 1.07 -2.37
CA ALA A 118 -10.49 1.32 -0.93
C ALA A 118 -11.73 0.91 -0.10
N THR A 119 -12.93 1.02 -0.66
CA THR A 119 -14.17 0.56 0.01
C THR A 119 -14.25 -0.96 0.10
N SER A 120 -13.83 -1.67 -0.95
CA SER A 120 -13.81 -3.13 -1.00
C SER A 120 -12.75 -3.68 -0.04
N ALA A 121 -11.53 -3.11 -0.06
CA ALA A 121 -10.46 -3.51 0.85
C ALA A 121 -10.86 -3.38 2.33
N ARG A 122 -11.44 -2.23 2.70
CA ARG A 122 -11.99 -2.02 4.06
C ARG A 122 -13.08 -3.02 4.42
N LYS A 123 -14.01 -3.29 3.49
CA LYS A 123 -15.09 -4.26 3.69
C LYS A 123 -14.53 -5.66 3.93
N GLN A 124 -13.55 -6.08 3.13
CA GLN A 124 -12.86 -7.37 3.27
C GLN A 124 -12.21 -7.50 4.64
N CYS A 125 -11.58 -6.43 5.13
CA CYS A 125 -11.01 -6.37 6.47
C CYS A 125 -12.03 -6.20 7.61
N GLY A 126 -13.34 -6.22 7.33
CA GLY A 126 -14.38 -6.01 8.36
C GLY A 126 -14.50 -4.57 8.90
N ILE A 127 -13.85 -3.59 8.26
CA ILE A 127 -13.83 -2.18 8.70
C ILE A 127 -15.07 -1.45 8.19
N LYS A 128 -16.01 -1.16 9.10
CA LYS A 128 -17.24 -0.42 8.78
C LYS A 128 -17.03 1.08 8.97
N VAL A 129 -17.20 1.85 7.88
CA VAL A 129 -17.18 3.32 7.90
C VAL A 129 -18.58 3.84 7.60
N LYS A 130 -19.22 4.53 8.54
CA LYS A 130 -20.55 5.11 8.32
C LYS A 130 -20.44 6.37 7.46
N ARG A 131 -21.55 6.71 6.79
CA ARG A 131 -21.63 7.95 6.00
C ARG A 131 -21.40 9.17 6.89
N GLY A 132 -20.46 10.03 6.48
CA GLY A 132 -20.11 11.25 7.21
C GLY A 132 -18.92 11.10 8.16
N GLU A 133 -18.48 9.87 8.43
CA GLU A 133 -17.28 9.64 9.23
C GLU A 133 -16.00 9.76 8.39
N LYS A 134 -14.90 10.12 9.07
CA LYS A 134 -13.59 10.22 8.46
C LYS A 134 -12.96 8.83 8.37
N ALA A 135 -13.03 8.25 7.18
CA ALA A 135 -12.50 6.91 6.88
C ALA A 135 -11.08 6.67 7.41
N LYS A 136 -10.15 7.59 7.13
CA LYS A 136 -8.74 7.44 7.54
C LYS A 136 -8.54 7.36 9.06
N GLU A 137 -9.33 8.11 9.83
CA GLU A 137 -9.26 8.06 11.30
C GLU A 137 -9.82 6.73 11.84
N ILE A 138 -10.90 6.22 11.25
CA ILE A 138 -11.48 4.92 11.63
C ILE A 138 -10.53 3.77 11.29
N VAL A 139 -9.96 3.78 10.09
CA VAL A 139 -8.99 2.76 9.66
C VAL A 139 -7.79 2.75 10.60
N LEU A 140 -7.20 3.91 10.87
CA LEU A 140 -6.06 4.03 11.76
C LEU A 140 -6.37 3.48 13.15
N LYS A 141 -7.51 3.89 13.73
CA LYS A 141 -7.95 3.40 15.04
C LYS A 141 -8.15 1.89 15.04
N HIS A 142 -8.84 1.35 14.03
CA HIS A 142 -9.09 -0.08 13.91
C HIS A 142 -7.79 -0.88 13.90
N LEU A 143 -6.78 -0.42 13.14
CA LEU A 143 -5.48 -1.09 13.12
C LEU A 143 -4.74 -0.96 14.45
N LEU A 144 -4.75 0.21 15.09
CA LEU A 144 -4.11 0.35 16.42
C LEU A 144 -4.75 -0.54 17.49
N ASP A 145 -6.06 -0.80 17.37
CA ASP A 145 -6.79 -1.65 18.31
C ASP A 145 -6.61 -3.15 18.03
N ASN A 146 -6.34 -3.56 16.78
CA ASN A 146 -6.42 -4.97 16.35
C ASN A 146 -5.17 -5.52 15.67
N GLU A 147 -4.17 -4.70 15.33
CA GLU A 147 -2.93 -5.11 14.68
C GLU A 147 -1.74 -4.86 15.61
N PRO A 148 -1.28 -5.88 16.37
CA PRO A 148 -0.20 -5.72 17.34
C PRO A 148 1.12 -5.23 16.73
N ALA A 149 1.41 -5.55 15.47
CA ALA A 149 2.64 -5.11 14.80
C ALA A 149 2.56 -3.65 14.30
N PHE A 150 1.39 -3.01 14.39
CA PHE A 150 1.19 -1.66 13.90
C PHE A 150 1.25 -0.62 15.03
N HIS A 151 2.33 0.16 15.00
CA HIS A 151 2.54 1.27 15.92
C HIS A 151 2.86 2.56 15.14
N ILE A 152 2.45 3.69 15.71
CA ILE A 152 2.72 5.00 15.13
C ILE A 152 3.25 5.97 16.19
N ASP A 153 4.06 6.90 15.71
CA ASP A 153 4.47 8.05 16.50
C ASP A 153 3.46 9.19 16.34
N TYR A 154 3.37 10.00 17.39
CA TYR A 154 2.58 11.22 17.39
C TYR A 154 3.50 12.44 17.46
N THR A 155 3.14 13.46 16.71
CA THR A 155 3.76 14.78 16.83
C THR A 155 3.50 15.39 18.21
N LYS A 156 4.28 16.41 18.60
CA LYS A 156 4.06 17.16 19.85
C LYS A 156 2.64 17.77 20.01
N TYR A 157 1.88 17.86 18.92
CA TYR A 157 0.50 18.37 18.90
C TYR A 157 -0.55 17.25 18.97
N GLY A 158 -0.15 15.99 19.15
CA GLY A 158 -1.04 14.84 19.23
C GLY A 158 -1.55 14.33 17.87
N ASN A 159 -1.07 14.86 16.75
CA ASN A 159 -1.40 14.33 15.43
C ASN A 159 -0.47 13.18 15.04
N PRO A 160 -0.96 12.11 14.40
CA PRO A 160 -0.11 11.07 13.80
C PRO A 160 0.99 11.68 12.93
N VAL A 161 2.21 11.14 13.02
CA VAL A 161 3.31 11.55 12.14
C VAL A 161 2.96 11.26 10.68
N ALA A 162 3.48 12.08 9.76
CA ALA A 162 3.26 11.92 8.31
C ALA A 162 3.59 10.49 7.84
N GLY A 163 2.76 9.93 6.96
CA GLY A 163 2.88 8.54 6.51
C GLY A 163 2.08 7.54 7.37
N SER A 164 1.59 7.93 8.56
CA SER A 164 0.83 6.99 9.41
C SER A 164 -0.47 6.50 8.75
N TYR A 165 -1.19 7.39 8.07
CA TYR A 165 -2.41 7.03 7.35
C TYR A 165 -2.10 6.23 6.09
N ASP A 166 -1.05 6.58 5.36
CA ASP A 166 -0.64 5.89 4.13
C ASP A 166 -0.18 4.46 4.45
N LYS A 167 0.54 4.25 5.56
CA LYS A 167 0.85 2.91 6.10
C LYS A 167 -0.42 2.14 6.46
N ALA A 168 -1.36 2.80 7.15
CA ALA A 168 -2.61 2.18 7.55
C ALA A 168 -3.45 1.73 6.33
N ASP A 169 -3.57 2.58 5.31
CA ASP A 169 -4.29 2.26 4.08
C ASP A 169 -3.58 1.11 3.33
N ALA A 170 -2.25 1.10 3.24
CA ALA A 170 -1.48 -0.01 2.65
C ALA A 170 -1.63 -1.34 3.40
N ILE A 171 -1.69 -1.33 4.74
CA ILE A 171 -1.96 -2.53 5.55
C ILE A 171 -3.35 -3.09 5.22
N VAL A 172 -4.36 -2.23 5.09
CA VAL A 172 -5.71 -2.65 4.69
C VAL A 172 -5.71 -3.28 3.30
N VAL A 173 -4.95 -2.70 2.35
CA VAL A 173 -4.80 -3.28 1.00
C VAL A 173 -4.13 -4.65 1.06
N ALA A 174 -3.02 -4.78 1.79
CA ALA A 174 -2.29 -6.05 1.92
C ALA A 174 -3.13 -7.14 2.60
N LYS A 175 -3.84 -6.79 3.69
CA LYS A 175 -4.74 -7.71 4.40
C LYS A 175 -5.91 -8.15 3.53
N ALA A 176 -6.53 -7.21 2.81
CA ALA A 176 -7.62 -7.55 1.91
C ALA A 176 -7.14 -8.50 0.80
N GLY A 177 -5.99 -8.23 0.20
CA GLY A 177 -5.36 -9.13 -0.77
C GLY A 177 -5.10 -10.51 -0.18
N PHE A 178 -4.47 -10.59 1.00
CA PHE A 178 -4.24 -11.88 1.67
C PHE A 178 -5.52 -12.68 1.90
N LEU A 179 -6.61 -12.03 2.34
CA LEU A 179 -7.90 -12.69 2.55
C LEU A 179 -8.52 -13.18 1.24
N ILE A 180 -8.36 -12.44 0.13
CA ILE A 180 -8.84 -12.85 -1.19
C ILE A 180 -8.12 -14.09 -1.67
N GLU A 181 -6.78 -14.12 -1.58
CA GLU A 181 -5.99 -15.30 -2.02
C GLU A 181 -6.32 -16.55 -1.19
N GLN A 182 -6.59 -16.39 0.12
CA GLN A 182 -7.03 -17.52 0.96
C GLN A 182 -8.42 -18.03 0.57
N GLU A 183 -9.35 -17.14 0.21
CA GLU A 183 -10.67 -17.54 -0.27
C GLU A 183 -10.57 -18.30 -1.61
N GLU A 184 -9.65 -17.93 -2.50
CA GLU A 184 -9.43 -18.60 -3.79
C GLU A 184 -8.72 -19.96 -3.65
N GLU A 185 -7.84 -20.14 -2.67
CA GLU A 185 -7.16 -21.42 -2.40
C GLU A 185 -8.11 -22.50 -1.83
N ASP A 186 -9.19 -22.09 -1.15
CA ASP A 186 -10.18 -22.97 -0.54
C ASP A 186 -11.30 -23.42 -1.51
N GLU A 187 -11.34 -22.89 -2.75
CA GLU A 187 -12.32 -23.22 -3.82
C GLU A 187 -11.86 -24.32 -4.79
#